data_AF-A0ABF7Q7W6-F1
#
_entry.id   AF-A0ABF7Q7W6-F1
#
_cell.length_a   1.000
_cell.length_b   1.000
_cell.length_c   1.000
_cell.angle_alpha   90.00
_cell.angle_beta   90.00
_cell.angle_gamma   90.00
#
_symmetry.space_group_name_H-M   'P 1'
#
loop_
_entity.id
_entity.type
_entity.pdbx_description
1 polymer ?
#
loop_
_entity_poly.entity_id
_entity_poly.type
_entity_poly.pdbx_seq_one_letter_code
_entity_poly.pdbx_strand_id
1 'polypeptide(L)'
;MGRGFVRTVSALLWRGVIVAALGAIGITGVPSGASAQSLAGADTVYASAPPRLLQIRTLLADAGRQTSTGSGFLVSADGLAITNYHVVSDAALEPKTYRLEYTGADGTQGGVTLLAVDLPNDLALVRVDKHDAPFFTFDKAALEGSLPKGERLYSLGNPLDLGFTIIEGTYNGLVEHSYNDHIHFTGALNPGMSGGPAVNAQGQVVGVNVATRRGGQLISFLVPARFAAALLIRGKDIRPEAADLRKDVVAQLASWRGALYKSLAEEGFHDRVFGSYQAPETHAAWFECWASTNASASPKPRASINSTSCKADASVYVASDLNTGTVEINHSYAKSIDLNQFQFATVLTQLAQPRLTLGGTFRKWYTPQHCHEDFVGIAPPADHPPLRVLWCAQGYREFDGLYDVAVVAVTQDRADEALVSRLNLQAIAYDDALRLGRSFLERLQVAR
;
A
#
# COMPACT_ATOMS: atom_id res chain seq x y z
N MET A 1 -74.14 -0.07 -0.48
CA MET A 1 -73.75 1.35 -0.31
C MET A 1 -72.23 1.41 -0.54
N GLY A 2 -71.73 1.54 -1.77
CA GLY A 2 -71.41 2.79 -2.51
C GLY A 2 -69.92 3.14 -2.31
N ARG A 3 -68.95 2.72 -3.17
CA ARG A 3 -68.38 3.36 -4.40
C ARG A 3 -68.15 4.88 -4.23
N GLY A 4 -67.03 5.56 -4.55
CA GLY A 4 -65.77 5.30 -5.24
C GLY A 4 -65.14 6.66 -5.73
N PHE A 5 -63.88 6.65 -6.21
CA PHE A 5 -63.20 7.65 -7.11
C PHE A 5 -62.94 9.11 -6.60
N VAL A 6 -61.74 9.73 -6.60
CA VAL A 6 -60.64 10.04 -7.57
C VAL A 6 -60.81 11.36 -8.37
N ARG A 7 -59.80 12.27 -8.21
CA ARG A 7 -59.29 13.41 -9.06
C ARG A 7 -60.22 14.64 -9.24
N THR A 8 -59.78 15.91 -9.37
CA THR A 8 -58.64 16.52 -10.10
C THR A 8 -58.46 18.03 -9.77
N VAL A 9 -57.21 18.51 -9.74
CA VAL A 9 -56.58 19.80 -10.21
C VAL A 9 -57.34 21.16 -10.25
N SER A 10 -56.69 22.23 -9.76
CA SER A 10 -56.57 23.58 -10.38
C SER A 10 -55.54 24.42 -9.59
N ALA A 11 -54.37 24.77 -10.15
CA ALA A 11 -54.07 25.97 -10.94
C ALA A 11 -54.34 27.30 -10.20
N LEU A 12 -53.29 27.89 -9.59
CA LEU A 12 -53.29 29.30 -9.17
C LEU A 12 -52.37 30.12 -10.08
N LEU A 13 -53.00 31.00 -10.87
CA LEU A 13 -52.40 32.13 -11.54
C LEU A 13 -52.60 33.36 -10.64
N TRP A 14 -51.53 34.08 -10.31
CA TRP A 14 -51.65 35.47 -9.89
C TRP A 14 -50.66 36.34 -10.66
N ARG A 15 -51.22 37.37 -11.29
CA ARG A 15 -50.58 38.34 -12.19
C ARG A 15 -49.88 39.40 -11.36
N GLY A 16 -48.57 39.55 -11.55
CA GLY A 16 -47.80 40.72 -11.12
C GLY A 16 -47.25 41.45 -12.35
N VAL A 17 -47.81 42.61 -12.66
CA VAL A 17 -47.29 43.54 -13.66
C VAL A 17 -46.07 44.24 -13.07
N ILE A 18 -44.90 44.11 -13.70
CA ILE A 18 -43.74 44.98 -13.42
C ILE A 18 -43.41 45.74 -14.70
N VAL A 19 -43.54 47.06 -14.59
CA VAL A 19 -43.25 48.06 -15.61
C VAL A 19 -41.73 48.15 -15.83
N ALA A 20 -41.31 48.06 -17.07
CA ALA A 20 -39.93 48.27 -17.49
C ALA A 20 -39.57 49.77 -17.47
N ALA A 21 -38.52 50.13 -16.74
CA ALA A 21 -37.85 51.42 -16.84
C ALA A 21 -36.43 51.21 -17.37
N LEU A 22 -36.22 51.63 -18.63
CA LEU A 22 -34.92 51.66 -19.31
C LEU A 22 -34.09 52.83 -18.73
N GLY A 23 -33.02 52.50 -18.01
CA GLY A 23 -31.98 53.44 -17.59
C GLY A 23 -30.64 53.03 -18.20
N ALA A 24 -30.17 53.79 -19.19
CA ALA A 24 -28.85 53.63 -19.79
C ALA A 24 -27.76 54.08 -18.80
N ILE A 25 -26.87 53.16 -18.43
CA ILE A 25 -25.63 53.48 -17.71
C ILE A 25 -24.47 53.12 -18.63
N GLY A 26 -23.65 54.14 -18.93
CA GLY A 26 -22.52 54.07 -19.84
C GLY A 26 -21.46 53.08 -19.38
N ILE A 27 -21.03 52.24 -20.31
CA ILE A 27 -19.92 51.30 -20.15
C ILE A 27 -18.63 52.09 -20.37
N THR A 28 -17.95 52.47 -19.29
CA THR A 28 -16.55 52.90 -19.35
C THR A 28 -15.64 51.68 -19.25
N GLY A 29 -14.67 51.61 -20.16
CA GLY A 29 -13.86 50.42 -20.45
C GLY A 29 -13.12 49.84 -19.25
N VAL A 30 -13.13 48.51 -19.20
CA VAL A 30 -12.22 47.69 -18.38
C VAL A 30 -11.16 47.13 -19.33
N PRO A 31 -9.86 47.21 -19.00
CA PRO A 31 -8.78 46.99 -19.95
C PRO A 31 -8.72 45.54 -20.42
N SER A 32 -8.80 45.37 -21.74
CA SER A 32 -8.50 44.14 -22.47
C SER A 32 -6.99 43.89 -22.38
N GLY A 33 -6.56 43.03 -21.45
CA GLY A 33 -5.14 42.78 -21.27
C GLY A 33 -4.79 41.88 -20.08
N ALA A 34 -5.57 40.83 -19.83
CA ALA A 34 -5.09 39.69 -19.08
C ALA A 34 -5.18 38.48 -19.99
N SER A 35 -4.05 38.06 -20.55
CA SER A 35 -3.92 36.72 -21.10
C SER A 35 -4.15 35.74 -19.96
N ALA A 36 -5.39 35.29 -19.79
CA ALA A 36 -5.68 34.10 -19.03
C ALA A 36 -4.95 32.96 -19.75
N GLN A 37 -3.75 32.61 -19.28
CA GLN A 37 -3.17 31.31 -19.59
C GLN A 37 -4.25 30.31 -19.17
N SER A 38 -4.95 29.72 -20.14
CA SER A 38 -5.90 28.66 -19.85
C SER A 38 -5.08 27.55 -19.20
N LEU A 39 -5.23 27.38 -17.88
CA LEU A 39 -4.85 26.14 -17.24
C LEU A 39 -5.55 25.05 -18.04
N ALA A 40 -4.76 24.22 -18.73
CA ALA A 40 -5.28 23.12 -19.52
C ALA A 40 -6.22 22.30 -18.63
N GLY A 41 -7.48 22.21 -19.03
CA GLY A 41 -8.49 21.45 -18.31
C GLY A 41 -8.31 19.95 -18.52
N ALA A 42 -9.16 19.17 -17.83
CA ALA A 42 -9.21 17.72 -17.98
C ALA A 42 -9.41 17.30 -19.46
N ASP A 43 -10.14 18.11 -20.23
CA ASP A 43 -10.38 17.94 -21.66
C ASP A 43 -9.09 18.01 -22.49
N THR A 44 -8.22 18.97 -22.19
CA THR A 44 -6.94 19.16 -22.91
C THR A 44 -5.96 18.04 -22.57
N VAL A 45 -5.88 17.67 -21.29
CA VAL A 45 -5.06 16.53 -20.85
C VAL A 45 -5.56 15.24 -21.48
N TYR A 46 -6.86 14.99 -21.45
CA TYR A 46 -7.46 13.80 -22.04
C TYR A 46 -7.28 13.74 -23.55
N ALA A 47 -7.46 14.85 -24.29
CA ALA A 47 -7.33 14.85 -25.74
C ALA A 47 -5.90 14.51 -26.22
N SER A 48 -4.88 14.89 -25.44
CA SER A 48 -3.47 14.68 -25.80
C SER A 48 -2.86 13.37 -25.28
N ALA A 49 -3.52 12.68 -24.35
CA ALA A 49 -2.97 11.50 -23.67
C ALA A 49 -3.01 10.18 -24.48
N PRO A 50 -4.08 9.82 -25.24
CA PRO A 50 -4.27 8.51 -25.86
C PRO A 50 -3.08 7.92 -26.61
N PRO A 51 -2.36 8.66 -27.50
CA PRO A 51 -1.27 8.05 -28.26
C PRO A 51 -0.04 7.69 -27.39
N ARG A 52 0.01 8.20 -26.15
CA ARG A 52 1.09 8.00 -25.18
C ARG A 52 0.76 6.91 -24.15
N LEU A 53 -0.48 6.41 -24.13
CA LEU A 53 -0.98 5.45 -23.15
C LEU A 53 -1.03 4.03 -23.75
N LEU A 54 -0.81 3.05 -22.88
CA LEU A 54 -0.83 1.63 -23.21
C LEU A 54 -1.70 0.89 -22.18
N GLN A 55 -2.49 -0.06 -22.64
CA GLN A 55 -3.03 -1.13 -21.81
C GLN A 55 -2.01 -2.26 -21.82
N ILE A 56 -1.53 -2.69 -20.66
CA ILE A 56 -0.57 -3.79 -20.53
C ILE A 56 -1.31 -5.03 -20.08
N ARG A 57 -1.11 -6.14 -20.80
CA ARG A 57 -1.80 -7.40 -20.56
C ARG A 57 -0.77 -8.51 -20.36
N THR A 58 -1.00 -9.30 -19.33
CA THR A 58 -0.23 -10.53 -19.08
C THR A 58 -1.08 -11.71 -19.49
N LEU A 59 -0.52 -12.59 -20.32
CA LEU A 59 -1.22 -13.72 -20.89
C LEU A 59 -0.48 -15.02 -20.61
N LEU A 60 -1.23 -16.12 -20.46
CA LEU A 60 -0.68 -17.47 -20.55
C LEU A 60 -0.12 -17.69 -21.96
N ALA A 61 1.14 -18.13 -22.04
CA ALA A 61 1.86 -18.27 -23.30
C ALA A 61 1.24 -19.33 -24.22
N ASP A 62 0.67 -20.41 -23.67
CA ASP A 62 0.08 -21.52 -24.40
C ASP A 62 -1.39 -21.30 -24.79
N ALA A 63 -2.18 -20.66 -23.91
CA ALA A 63 -3.61 -20.47 -24.10
C ALA A 63 -3.99 -19.09 -24.67
N GLY A 64 -3.08 -18.12 -24.62
CA GLY A 64 -3.34 -16.73 -25.04
C GLY A 64 -4.46 -16.06 -24.22
N ARG A 65 -4.69 -16.51 -22.99
CA ARG A 65 -5.71 -15.95 -22.08
C ARG A 65 -5.09 -15.00 -21.08
N GLN A 66 -5.76 -13.87 -20.88
CA GLN A 66 -5.36 -12.82 -19.93
C GLN A 66 -5.43 -13.33 -18.49
N THR A 67 -4.37 -13.07 -17.73
CA THR A 67 -4.27 -13.35 -16.29
C THR A 67 -4.20 -12.07 -15.46
N SER A 68 -3.62 -11.01 -16.02
CA SER A 68 -3.54 -9.69 -15.42
C SER A 68 -3.68 -8.60 -16.49
N THR A 69 -4.19 -7.43 -16.09
CA THR A 69 -4.33 -6.25 -16.94
C THR A 69 -4.05 -5.00 -16.13
N GLY A 70 -3.41 -4.04 -16.76
CA GLY A 70 -3.08 -2.74 -16.19
C GLY A 70 -2.87 -1.71 -17.28
N SER A 71 -2.34 -0.57 -16.87
CA SER A 71 -1.99 0.54 -17.73
C SER A 71 -0.47 0.74 -17.74
N GLY A 72 0.01 1.40 -18.78
CA GLY A 72 1.37 1.89 -18.89
C GLY A 72 1.39 3.15 -19.73
N PHE A 73 2.53 3.83 -19.76
CA PHE A 73 2.69 5.04 -20.55
C PHE A 73 4.10 5.16 -21.12
N LEU A 74 4.18 5.68 -22.34
CA LEU A 74 5.43 5.90 -23.05
C LEU A 74 6.23 7.03 -22.39
N VAL A 75 7.53 6.80 -22.23
CA VAL A 75 8.52 7.74 -21.68
C VAL A 75 9.66 8.03 -22.65
N SER A 76 9.65 7.42 -23.84
CA SER A 76 10.59 7.72 -24.94
C SER A 76 9.94 7.51 -26.31
N ALA A 77 10.56 8.10 -27.33
CA ALA A 77 10.11 8.00 -28.72
C ALA A 77 10.36 6.61 -29.34
N ASP A 78 11.35 5.87 -28.85
CA ASP A 78 11.73 4.51 -29.27
C ASP A 78 11.00 3.40 -28.49
N GLY A 79 9.90 3.74 -27.81
CA GLY A 79 8.98 2.76 -27.25
C GLY A 79 9.30 2.28 -25.83
N LEU A 80 10.10 3.00 -25.03
CA LEU A 80 10.18 2.73 -23.59
C LEU A 80 8.89 3.18 -22.90
N ALA A 81 8.39 2.35 -21.99
CA ALA A 81 7.21 2.63 -21.20
C ALA A 81 7.39 2.22 -19.73
N ILE A 82 6.67 2.91 -18.85
CA ILE A 82 6.56 2.58 -17.43
C ILE A 82 5.21 1.93 -17.16
N THR A 83 5.19 0.94 -16.28
CA THR A 83 3.99 0.34 -15.68
C THR A 83 4.29 -0.08 -14.24
N ASN A 84 3.33 -0.70 -13.54
CA ASN A 84 3.61 -1.28 -12.23
C ASN A 84 4.24 -2.66 -12.33
N TYR A 85 5.06 -3.02 -11.35
CA TYR A 85 5.63 -4.37 -11.26
C TYR A 85 4.54 -5.42 -11.09
N HIS A 86 3.53 -5.20 -10.25
CA HIS A 86 2.46 -6.19 -10.02
C HIS A 86 1.66 -6.54 -11.28
N VAL A 87 1.62 -5.65 -12.27
CA VAL A 87 0.96 -5.91 -13.57
C VAL A 87 1.74 -6.95 -14.38
N VAL A 88 3.07 -6.93 -14.29
CA VAL A 88 3.99 -7.74 -15.12
C VAL A 88 4.75 -8.82 -14.33
N SER A 89 4.48 -8.95 -13.03
CA SER A 89 5.24 -9.80 -12.10
C SER A 89 5.27 -11.27 -12.50
N ASP A 90 4.15 -11.83 -12.97
CA ASP A 90 4.06 -13.20 -13.45
C ASP A 90 5.06 -13.46 -14.60
N ALA A 91 5.23 -12.50 -15.52
CA ALA A 91 6.20 -12.60 -16.61
C ALA A 91 7.66 -12.38 -16.14
N ALA A 92 7.87 -11.61 -15.07
CA ALA A 92 9.19 -11.45 -14.47
C ALA A 92 9.67 -12.74 -13.75
N LEU A 93 8.75 -13.40 -13.05
CA LEU A 93 9.05 -14.59 -12.23
C LEU A 93 8.99 -15.90 -13.03
N GLU A 94 8.07 -16.00 -13.99
CA GLU A 94 7.83 -17.19 -14.79
C GLU A 94 7.77 -16.87 -16.31
N PRO A 95 8.86 -16.36 -16.92
CA PRO A 95 8.89 -15.89 -18.32
C PRO A 95 8.65 -16.97 -19.38
N LYS A 96 8.62 -18.26 -18.98
CA LYS A 96 8.26 -19.39 -19.86
C LYS A 96 6.76 -19.66 -19.88
N THR A 97 6.04 -19.25 -18.83
CA THR A 97 4.61 -19.49 -18.65
C THR A 97 3.81 -18.29 -19.13
N TYR A 98 4.34 -17.08 -18.96
CA TYR A 98 3.64 -15.84 -19.25
C TYR A 98 4.36 -15.01 -20.31
N ARG A 99 3.58 -14.33 -21.14
CA ARG A 99 4.06 -13.31 -22.08
C ARG A 99 3.26 -12.02 -21.91
N LEU A 100 3.89 -10.91 -22.28
CA LEU A 100 3.30 -9.57 -22.14
C LEU A 100 2.92 -9.03 -23.52
N GLU A 101 1.76 -8.40 -23.60
CA GLU A 101 1.28 -7.67 -24.77
C GLU A 101 0.78 -6.28 -24.37
N TYR A 102 0.77 -5.35 -25.32
CA TYR A 102 0.14 -4.05 -25.15
C TYR A 102 -1.01 -3.85 -26.13
N THR A 103 -1.97 -3.00 -25.74
CA THR A 103 -2.96 -2.39 -26.64
C THR A 103 -2.84 -0.87 -26.54
N GLY A 104 -2.58 -0.18 -27.64
CA GLY A 104 -2.63 1.29 -27.74
C GLY A 104 -4.05 1.81 -27.84
N ALA A 105 -4.25 3.11 -27.60
CA ALA A 105 -5.57 3.74 -27.68
C ALA A 105 -6.19 3.73 -29.09
N ASP A 106 -5.36 3.59 -30.12
CA ASP A 106 -5.75 3.41 -31.53
C ASP A 106 -6.07 1.94 -31.88
N GLY A 107 -6.02 1.03 -30.90
CA GLY A 107 -6.22 -0.40 -31.11
C GLY A 107 -4.99 -1.15 -31.59
N THR A 108 -3.84 -0.48 -31.76
CA THR A 108 -2.58 -1.15 -32.10
C THR A 108 -2.19 -2.14 -31.01
N GLN A 109 -1.76 -3.34 -31.41
CA GLN A 109 -1.34 -4.38 -30.48
C GLN A 109 0.07 -4.86 -30.82
N GLY A 110 0.81 -5.28 -29.81
CA GLY A 110 2.15 -5.82 -30.00
C GLY A 110 2.71 -6.46 -28.74
N GLY A 111 3.86 -7.11 -28.89
CA GLY A 111 4.60 -7.70 -27.76
C GLY A 111 5.22 -6.62 -26.86
N VAL A 112 5.38 -6.97 -25.59
CA VAL A 112 6.05 -6.14 -24.60
C VAL A 112 7.28 -6.90 -24.10
N THR A 113 8.43 -6.22 -24.08
CA THR A 113 9.66 -6.75 -23.51
C THR A 113 9.92 -6.11 -22.15
N LEU A 114 10.05 -6.91 -21.09
CA LEU A 114 10.36 -6.40 -19.76
C LEU A 114 11.88 -6.19 -19.62
N LEU A 115 12.30 -4.98 -19.29
CA LEU A 115 13.72 -4.59 -19.23
C LEU A 115 14.26 -4.55 -17.81
N ALA A 116 13.50 -3.95 -16.89
CA ALA A 116 13.92 -3.75 -15.51
C ALA A 116 12.71 -3.64 -14.57
N VAL A 117 12.93 -3.91 -13.29
CA VAL A 117 11.94 -3.77 -12.24
C VAL A 117 12.48 -2.97 -11.06
N ASP A 118 11.56 -2.33 -10.34
CA ASP A 118 11.76 -1.69 -9.05
C ASP A 118 10.74 -2.28 -8.08
N LEU A 119 11.14 -3.37 -7.41
CA LEU A 119 10.27 -4.14 -6.54
C LEU A 119 9.74 -3.29 -5.36
N PRO A 120 10.58 -2.53 -4.61
CA PRO A 120 10.10 -1.75 -3.47
C PRO A 120 9.06 -0.68 -3.83
N ASN A 121 9.16 -0.12 -5.03
CA ASN A 121 8.29 0.96 -5.50
C ASN A 121 7.19 0.47 -6.46
N ASP A 122 7.06 -0.84 -6.67
CA ASP A 122 6.08 -1.44 -7.58
C ASP A 122 6.14 -0.86 -9.01
N LEU A 123 7.34 -0.73 -9.60
CA LEU A 123 7.51 -0.22 -10.96
C LEU A 123 8.21 -1.22 -11.88
N ALA A 124 7.89 -1.12 -13.17
CA ALA A 124 8.57 -1.86 -14.23
C ALA A 124 8.83 -0.94 -15.43
N LEU A 125 10.00 -1.13 -16.04
CA LEU A 125 10.37 -0.53 -17.32
C LEU A 125 10.24 -1.59 -18.40
N VAL A 126 9.43 -1.29 -19.39
CA VAL A 126 9.17 -2.17 -20.53
C VAL A 126 9.49 -1.47 -21.84
N ARG A 127 9.67 -2.26 -22.89
CA ARG A 127 9.82 -1.80 -24.26
C ARG A 127 8.71 -2.37 -25.13
N VAL A 128 8.15 -1.53 -25.98
CA VAL A 128 7.19 -1.89 -27.01
C VAL A 128 7.72 -1.49 -28.39
N ASP A 129 7.21 -2.16 -29.44
CA ASP A 129 7.59 -1.86 -30.81
C ASP A 129 6.87 -0.60 -31.31
N LYS A 130 7.41 0.56 -30.94
CA LYS A 130 6.97 1.87 -31.41
C LYS A 130 8.17 2.73 -31.78
N HIS A 131 8.02 3.49 -32.87
CA HIS A 131 9.01 4.42 -33.38
C HIS A 131 8.39 5.80 -33.54
N ASP A 132 9.17 6.84 -33.23
CA ASP A 132 8.74 8.25 -33.26
C ASP A 132 7.45 8.52 -32.49
N ALA A 133 7.21 7.75 -31.42
CA ALA A 133 5.98 7.85 -30.65
C ALA A 133 5.98 9.09 -29.76
N PRO A 134 4.84 9.78 -29.59
CA PRO A 134 4.72 10.78 -28.54
C PRO A 134 4.85 10.09 -27.17
N PHE A 135 5.45 10.79 -26.21
CA PHE A 135 5.69 10.25 -24.87
C PHE A 135 5.45 11.32 -23.80
N PHE A 136 5.34 10.88 -22.55
CA PHE A 136 5.20 11.78 -21.41
C PHE A 136 6.58 12.24 -20.91
N THR A 137 6.64 13.48 -20.43
CA THR A 137 7.79 14.01 -19.68
C THR A 137 7.45 14.07 -18.19
N PHE A 138 8.46 14.12 -17.33
CA PHE A 138 8.27 14.22 -15.88
C PHE A 138 8.20 15.67 -15.43
N ASP A 139 7.35 15.95 -14.44
CA ASP A 139 7.29 17.26 -13.80
C ASP A 139 8.52 17.48 -12.90
N LYS A 140 9.19 18.62 -13.06
CA LYS A 140 10.44 18.91 -12.34
C LYS A 140 10.22 19.02 -10.83
N ALA A 141 9.16 19.68 -10.38
CA ALA A 141 8.88 19.84 -8.95
C ALA A 141 8.53 18.51 -8.29
N ALA A 142 7.83 17.62 -9.00
CA ALA A 142 7.55 16.27 -8.54
C ALA A 142 8.84 15.42 -8.39
N LEU A 143 9.80 15.56 -9.31
CA LEU A 143 11.10 14.89 -9.19
C LEU A 143 11.90 15.38 -7.99
N GLU A 144 11.84 16.68 -7.71
CA GLU A 144 12.54 17.34 -6.58
C GLU A 144 11.80 17.18 -5.24
N GLY A 145 10.57 16.63 -5.23
CA GLY A 145 9.75 16.52 -4.04
C GLY A 145 9.21 17.87 -3.54
N SER A 146 9.20 18.89 -4.39
CA SER A 146 8.80 20.27 -4.07
C SER A 146 7.40 20.63 -4.57
N LEU A 147 6.63 19.66 -5.05
CA LEU A 147 5.25 19.87 -5.51
C LEU A 147 4.36 20.38 -4.35
N PRO A 148 3.61 21.49 -4.53
CA PRO A 148 2.78 22.04 -3.46
C PRO A 148 1.55 21.19 -3.19
N LYS A 149 1.20 20.99 -1.90
CA LYS A 149 -0.08 20.40 -1.50
C LYS A 149 -1.24 21.22 -2.10
N GLY A 150 -2.25 20.53 -2.62
CA GLY A 150 -3.39 21.11 -3.33
C GLY A 150 -3.23 21.14 -4.86
N GLU A 151 -2.06 20.82 -5.40
CA GLU A 151 -1.85 20.75 -6.86
C GLU A 151 -2.86 19.80 -7.51
N ARG A 152 -3.46 20.26 -8.62
CA ARG A 152 -4.48 19.52 -9.36
C ARG A 152 -3.80 18.47 -10.24
N LEU A 153 -4.20 17.22 -10.07
CA LEU A 153 -3.64 16.09 -10.82
C LEU A 153 -4.74 15.37 -11.61
N TYR A 154 -4.31 14.78 -12.73
CA TYR A 154 -5.13 13.96 -13.61
C TYR A 154 -4.51 12.58 -13.74
N SER A 155 -5.19 11.58 -13.17
CA SER A 155 -4.83 10.18 -13.30
C SER A 155 -5.45 9.60 -14.57
N LEU A 156 -4.64 8.91 -15.36
CA LEU A 156 -5.04 8.30 -16.63
C LEU A 156 -4.81 6.79 -16.57
N GLY A 157 -5.73 6.00 -17.11
CA GLY A 157 -5.57 4.55 -17.21
C GLY A 157 -6.76 3.89 -17.89
N ASN A 158 -6.72 2.57 -18.06
CA ASN A 158 -7.77 1.78 -18.70
C ASN A 158 -8.48 0.87 -17.67
N PRO A 159 -9.49 1.38 -16.94
CA PRO A 159 -10.20 0.59 -15.96
C PRO A 159 -11.03 -0.52 -16.62
N LEU A 160 -10.89 -1.76 -16.13
CA LEU A 160 -11.76 -2.91 -16.48
C LEU A 160 -11.95 -3.15 -17.99
N ASP A 161 -10.97 -2.81 -18.81
CA ASP A 161 -11.03 -2.89 -20.28
C ASP A 161 -12.19 -2.06 -20.91
N LEU A 162 -12.69 -1.05 -20.20
CA LEU A 162 -13.78 -0.16 -20.64
C LEU A 162 -13.29 0.96 -21.59
N GLY A 163 -11.98 1.15 -21.70
CA GLY A 163 -11.34 2.24 -22.43
C GLY A 163 -10.62 3.22 -21.51
N PHE A 164 -9.75 4.05 -22.08
CA PHE A 164 -8.97 5.02 -21.31
C PHE A 164 -9.89 6.04 -20.61
N THR A 165 -9.68 6.19 -19.31
CA THR A 165 -10.42 7.06 -18.41
C THR A 165 -9.47 8.07 -17.78
N ILE A 166 -9.98 9.27 -17.54
CA ILE A 166 -9.32 10.32 -16.78
C ILE A 166 -10.04 10.51 -15.45
N ILE A 167 -9.29 10.55 -14.36
CA ILE A 167 -9.76 10.83 -13.01
C ILE A 167 -9.02 12.04 -12.47
N GLU A 168 -9.77 13.04 -12.04
CA GLU A 168 -9.21 14.22 -11.42
C GLU A 168 -9.10 14.04 -9.90
N GLY A 169 -8.06 14.63 -9.30
CA GLY A 169 -7.91 14.78 -7.87
C GLY A 169 -6.81 15.77 -7.52
N THR A 170 -6.35 15.75 -6.27
CA THR A 170 -5.35 16.67 -5.73
C THR A 170 -4.19 15.93 -5.10
N TYR A 171 -3.00 16.52 -5.18
CA TYR A 171 -1.81 16.12 -4.45
C TYR A 171 -1.91 16.57 -2.98
N ASN A 172 -1.86 15.65 -2.02
CA ASN A 172 -1.95 15.97 -0.58
C ASN A 172 -0.61 15.82 0.17
N GLY A 173 0.49 15.68 -0.58
CA GLY A 173 1.80 15.38 -0.03
C GLY A 173 2.12 13.89 -0.08
N LEU A 174 3.23 13.55 0.56
CA LEU A 174 3.56 12.15 0.84
C LEU A 174 2.68 11.63 1.98
N VAL A 175 2.40 10.32 1.94
CA VAL A 175 1.68 9.61 2.99
C VAL A 175 2.50 9.64 4.27
N GLU A 176 1.90 10.16 5.33
CA GLU A 176 2.46 10.10 6.68
C GLU A 176 2.37 8.66 7.21
N HIS A 177 3.25 8.28 8.12
CA HIS A 177 3.26 6.93 8.72
C HIS A 177 3.45 5.75 7.75
N SER A 178 4.08 5.97 6.58
CA SER A 178 4.48 4.89 5.66
C SER A 178 6.00 4.80 5.54
N TYR A 179 6.52 3.57 5.42
CA TYR A 179 7.95 3.34 5.24
C TYR A 179 8.40 3.70 3.83
N ASN A 180 7.58 3.37 2.83
CA ASN A 180 7.85 3.67 1.43
C ASN A 180 7.12 4.96 1.04
N ASP A 181 7.80 5.87 0.34
CA ASP A 181 7.19 7.11 -0.13
C ASP A 181 6.06 6.88 -1.12
N HIS A 182 4.86 7.34 -0.77
CA HIS A 182 3.69 7.33 -1.64
C HIS A 182 3.05 8.71 -1.63
N ILE A 183 2.48 9.13 -2.75
CA ILE A 183 1.67 10.35 -2.84
C ILE A 183 0.25 10.04 -2.39
N HIS A 184 -0.31 10.87 -1.52
CA HIS A 184 -1.74 10.85 -1.20
C HIS A 184 -2.55 11.63 -2.26
N PHE A 185 -3.41 10.92 -3.00
CA PHE A 185 -4.22 11.43 -4.10
C PHE A 185 -5.72 11.23 -3.84
N THR A 186 -6.53 12.26 -4.13
CA THR A 186 -7.97 12.29 -3.80
C THR A 186 -8.92 11.79 -4.89
N GLY A 187 -8.42 11.07 -5.88
CA GLY A 187 -9.24 10.47 -6.95
C GLY A 187 -9.46 8.97 -6.77
N ALA A 188 -10.54 8.43 -7.34
CA ALA A 188 -10.83 6.99 -7.31
C ALA A 188 -9.99 6.22 -8.33
N LEU A 189 -8.95 5.53 -7.88
CA LEU A 189 -8.20 4.60 -8.73
C LEU A 189 -8.87 3.22 -8.76
N ASN A 190 -9.21 2.76 -9.95
CA ASN A 190 -9.91 1.49 -10.18
C ASN A 190 -8.99 0.42 -10.79
N PRO A 191 -9.30 -0.88 -10.62
CA PRO A 191 -8.51 -1.96 -11.22
C PRO A 191 -8.40 -1.76 -12.75
N GLY A 192 -7.21 -1.97 -13.29
CA GLY A 192 -6.85 -1.66 -14.68
C GLY A 192 -6.14 -0.30 -14.85
N MET A 193 -6.31 0.65 -13.93
CA MET A 193 -5.57 1.93 -13.95
C MET A 193 -4.14 1.82 -13.41
N SER A 194 -3.82 0.76 -12.64
CA SER A 194 -2.48 0.50 -12.12
C SER A 194 -1.42 0.60 -13.22
N GLY A 195 -0.36 1.37 -12.98
CA GLY A 195 0.75 1.59 -13.91
C GLY A 195 0.53 2.75 -14.87
N GLY A 196 -0.68 3.31 -14.93
CA GLY A 196 -0.96 4.52 -15.69
C GLY A 196 -0.38 5.77 -15.01
N PRO A 197 -0.22 6.89 -15.74
CA PRO A 197 0.38 8.10 -15.20
C PRO A 197 -0.66 8.95 -14.45
N ALA A 198 -0.20 9.63 -13.40
CA ALA A 198 -0.83 10.81 -12.85
C ALA A 198 -0.03 12.04 -13.27
N VAL A 199 -0.69 13.00 -13.93
CA VAL A 199 -0.06 14.17 -14.54
C VAL A 199 -0.59 15.49 -13.97
N ASN A 200 0.23 16.54 -14.02
CA ASN A 200 -0.22 17.92 -13.77
C ASN A 200 -1.06 18.46 -14.96
N ALA A 201 -1.55 19.70 -14.86
CA ALA A 201 -2.33 20.33 -15.92
C ALA A 201 -1.56 20.45 -17.26
N GLN A 202 -0.23 20.47 -17.23
CA GLN A 202 0.63 20.51 -18.41
C GLN A 202 0.86 19.13 -19.03
N GLY A 203 0.28 18.07 -18.46
CA GLY A 203 0.44 16.70 -18.94
C GLY A 203 1.83 16.12 -18.63
N GLN A 204 2.52 16.64 -17.61
CA GLN A 204 3.80 16.12 -17.12
C GLN A 204 3.56 15.19 -15.93
N VAL A 205 4.28 14.06 -15.89
CA VAL A 205 4.10 12.98 -14.91
C VAL A 205 4.57 13.41 -13.53
N VAL A 206 3.66 13.31 -12.57
CA VAL A 206 3.88 13.55 -11.14
C VAL A 206 3.96 12.24 -10.36
N GLY A 207 3.26 11.20 -10.81
CA GLY A 207 3.32 9.88 -10.20
C GLY A 207 2.75 8.77 -11.08
N VAL A 208 2.76 7.55 -10.57
CA VAL A 208 2.24 6.34 -11.22
C VAL A 208 1.13 5.75 -10.37
N ASN A 209 -0.01 5.45 -10.98
CA ASN A 209 -1.21 4.95 -10.30
C ASN A 209 -0.97 3.57 -9.68
N VAL A 210 -1.42 3.34 -8.44
CA VAL A 210 -1.47 2.00 -7.81
C VAL A 210 -2.89 1.72 -7.34
N ALA A 211 -3.67 0.97 -8.13
CA ALA A 211 -5.09 0.75 -7.83
C ALA A 211 -5.35 -0.34 -6.77
N THR A 212 -4.31 -1.10 -6.40
CA THR A 212 -4.36 -2.19 -5.41
C THR A 212 -4.29 -1.68 -3.97
N ARG A 213 -3.69 -0.51 -3.74
CA ARG A 213 -3.60 0.10 -2.41
C ARG A 213 -4.75 1.07 -2.20
N ARG A 214 -5.64 0.75 -1.25
CA ARG A 214 -6.83 1.56 -0.94
C ARG A 214 -6.86 1.86 0.55
N GLY A 215 -6.99 3.14 0.91
CA GLY A 215 -7.18 3.58 2.29
C GLY A 215 -8.65 3.80 2.68
N GLY A 216 -9.56 3.77 1.71
CA GLY A 216 -10.97 4.10 1.89
C GLY A 216 -11.60 4.63 0.60
N GLN A 217 -12.78 5.25 0.69
CA GLN A 217 -13.38 5.95 -0.45
C GLN A 217 -12.56 7.21 -0.78
N LEU A 218 -12.19 7.39 -2.05
CA LEU A 218 -11.41 8.53 -2.54
C LEU A 218 -10.02 8.72 -1.88
N ILE A 219 -9.49 7.68 -1.23
CA ILE A 219 -8.11 7.65 -0.73
C ILE A 219 -7.33 6.69 -1.62
N SER A 220 -6.52 7.26 -2.51
CA SER A 220 -5.68 6.53 -3.45
C SER A 220 -4.23 6.98 -3.35
N PHE A 221 -3.34 6.10 -3.80
CA PHE A 221 -1.91 6.29 -3.68
C PHE A 221 -1.24 6.25 -5.05
N LEU A 222 -0.24 7.10 -5.22
CA LEU A 222 0.61 7.10 -6.41
C LEU A 222 2.06 6.85 -5.99
N VAL A 223 2.80 6.11 -6.81
CA VAL A 223 4.25 6.04 -6.69
C VAL A 223 4.84 7.36 -7.21
N PRO A 224 5.67 8.07 -6.45
CA PRO A 224 6.29 9.33 -6.92
C PRO A 224 7.06 9.17 -8.23
N ALA A 225 6.93 10.15 -9.14
CA ALA A 225 7.58 10.16 -10.45
C ALA A 225 9.12 9.99 -10.37
N ARG A 226 9.76 10.44 -9.29
CA ARG A 226 11.21 10.30 -9.09
C ARG A 226 11.69 8.85 -9.15
N PHE A 227 10.89 7.89 -8.68
CA PHE A 227 11.25 6.47 -8.74
C PHE A 227 11.16 5.93 -10.17
N ALA A 228 10.12 6.33 -10.92
CA ALA A 228 9.99 5.98 -12.34
C ALA A 228 11.12 6.60 -13.19
N ALA A 229 11.48 7.86 -12.91
CA ALA A 229 12.61 8.51 -13.58
C ALA A 229 13.95 7.83 -13.24
N ALA A 230 14.18 7.47 -11.97
CA ALA A 230 15.37 6.72 -11.57
C ALA A 230 15.44 5.33 -12.24
N LEU A 231 14.31 4.61 -12.32
CA LEU A 231 14.20 3.35 -13.03
C LEU A 231 14.50 3.50 -14.53
N LEU A 232 13.98 4.54 -15.17
CA LEU A 232 14.27 4.85 -16.57
C LEU A 232 15.77 5.09 -16.79
N ILE A 233 16.41 5.90 -15.94
CA ILE A 233 17.84 6.21 -16.05
C ILE A 233 18.70 4.95 -15.95
N ARG A 234 18.42 4.08 -14.98
CA ARG A 234 19.20 2.84 -14.77
C ARG A 234 18.87 1.72 -15.77
N GLY A 235 17.67 1.74 -16.35
CA GLY A 235 17.15 0.63 -17.17
C GLY A 235 17.18 0.84 -18.68
N LYS A 236 17.28 2.08 -19.18
CA LYS A 236 17.18 2.39 -20.62
C LYS A 236 18.19 1.67 -21.52
N ASP A 237 19.38 1.38 -20.98
CA ASP A 237 20.50 0.78 -21.72
C ASP A 237 20.59 -0.75 -21.50
N ILE A 238 19.66 -1.34 -20.75
CA ILE A 238 19.62 -2.78 -20.49
C ILE A 238 19.18 -3.52 -21.76
N ARG A 239 19.94 -4.55 -22.11
CA ARG A 239 19.59 -5.48 -23.19
C ARG A 239 18.70 -6.60 -22.65
N PRO A 240 17.57 -6.93 -23.29
CA PRO A 240 16.64 -7.93 -22.80
C PRO A 240 17.26 -9.30 -22.53
N GLU A 241 18.20 -9.75 -23.38
CA GLU A 241 18.80 -11.09 -23.24
C GLU A 241 19.74 -11.19 -22.02
N ALA A 242 20.12 -10.06 -21.43
CA ALA A 242 21.03 -10.00 -20.29
C ALA A 242 20.30 -9.92 -18.94
N ALA A 243 18.97 -9.74 -18.92
CA ALA A 243 18.22 -9.52 -17.69
C ALA A 243 17.73 -10.85 -17.07
N ASP A 244 18.29 -11.21 -15.91
CA ASP A 244 17.70 -12.22 -15.02
C ASP A 244 16.81 -11.51 -14.00
N LEU A 245 15.59 -11.18 -14.44
CA LEU A 245 14.65 -10.38 -13.65
C LEU A 245 14.25 -11.06 -12.33
N ARG A 246 14.20 -12.40 -12.31
CA ARG A 246 13.90 -13.14 -11.08
C ARG A 246 15.03 -12.95 -10.06
N LYS A 247 16.28 -13.07 -10.49
CA LYS A 247 17.44 -12.78 -9.63
C LYS A 247 17.46 -11.33 -9.15
N ASP A 248 17.09 -10.39 -10.01
CA ASP A 248 17.00 -8.97 -9.64
C ASP A 248 15.90 -8.73 -8.59
N VAL A 249 14.74 -9.37 -8.71
CA VAL A 249 13.67 -9.34 -7.69
C VAL A 249 14.18 -9.85 -6.35
N VAL A 250 14.86 -11.01 -6.33
CA VAL A 250 15.44 -11.59 -5.11
C VAL A 250 16.45 -10.63 -4.47
N ALA A 251 17.34 -10.03 -5.27
CA ALA A 251 18.35 -9.10 -4.78
C ALA A 251 17.73 -7.81 -4.22
N GLN A 252 16.73 -7.25 -4.90
CA GLN A 252 16.02 -6.05 -4.46
C GLN A 252 15.24 -6.32 -3.17
N LEU A 253 14.56 -7.46 -3.06
CA LEU A 253 13.87 -7.86 -1.83
C LEU A 253 14.85 -7.96 -0.66
N ALA A 254 16.02 -8.58 -0.88
CA ALA A 254 17.06 -8.72 0.14
C ALA A 254 17.66 -7.38 0.57
N SER A 255 17.89 -6.47 -0.37
CA SER A 255 18.37 -5.11 -0.07
C SER A 255 17.33 -4.31 0.71
N TRP A 256 16.08 -4.33 0.26
CA TRP A 256 14.99 -3.57 0.86
C TRP A 256 14.70 -4.02 2.30
N ARG A 257 14.61 -5.33 2.57
CA ARG A 257 14.42 -5.84 3.94
C ARG A 257 15.57 -5.45 4.87
N GLY A 258 16.80 -5.42 4.34
CA GLY A 258 17.99 -5.09 5.12
C GLY A 258 17.93 -3.65 5.58
N ALA A 259 17.51 -2.75 4.70
CA ALA A 259 17.25 -1.35 5.03
C ALA A 259 16.08 -1.20 6.01
N LEU A 260 14.98 -1.94 5.86
CA LEU A 260 13.82 -1.89 6.76
C LEU A 260 14.21 -2.25 8.20
N TYR A 261 14.84 -3.41 8.40
CA TYR A 261 15.18 -3.87 9.75
C TYR A 261 16.36 -3.12 10.36
N LYS A 262 17.27 -2.60 9.54
CA LYS A 262 18.29 -1.66 9.99
C LYS A 262 17.65 -0.36 10.51
N SER A 263 16.73 0.22 9.75
CA SER A 263 15.99 1.43 10.17
C SER A 263 15.20 1.18 11.45
N LEU A 264 14.48 0.06 11.57
CA LEU A 264 13.78 -0.29 12.81
C LEU A 264 14.73 -0.41 14.01
N ALA A 265 15.90 -1.00 13.82
CA ALA A 265 16.90 -1.12 14.88
C ALA A 265 17.52 0.23 15.27
N GLU A 266 17.70 1.15 14.31
CA GLU A 266 18.24 2.50 14.54
C GLU A 266 17.23 3.43 15.24
N GLU A 267 15.95 3.37 14.85
CA GLU A 267 14.85 4.09 15.52
C GLU A 267 14.65 3.57 16.95
N GLY A 268 14.74 2.24 17.12
CA GLY A 268 14.63 1.58 18.42
C GLY A 268 13.22 1.58 19.01
N PHE A 269 13.14 1.24 20.30
CA PHE A 269 11.90 1.11 21.06
C PHE A 269 11.90 2.01 22.30
N HIS A 270 10.74 2.57 22.64
CA HIS A 270 10.43 3.16 23.94
C HIS A 270 9.47 2.30 24.74
N ASP A 271 9.55 2.43 26.06
CA ASP A 271 8.68 1.68 26.96
C ASP A 271 7.36 2.40 27.17
N ARG A 272 6.26 1.64 27.13
CA ARG A 272 4.90 2.12 27.39
C ARG A 272 4.24 1.26 28.45
N VAL A 273 3.44 1.90 29.30
CA VAL A 273 2.78 1.26 30.44
C VAL A 273 1.46 0.62 30.00
N PHE A 274 1.30 -0.65 30.36
CA PHE A 274 0.12 -1.49 30.13
C PHE A 274 -0.32 -2.11 31.45
N GLY A 275 -1.13 -1.37 32.22
CA GLY A 275 -1.53 -1.81 33.56
C GLY A 275 -0.33 -1.87 34.51
N SER A 276 -0.04 -3.05 35.06
CA SER A 276 1.12 -3.28 35.92
C SER A 276 2.42 -3.65 35.19
N TYR A 277 2.42 -3.61 33.86
CA TYR A 277 3.57 -3.98 33.05
C TYR A 277 3.99 -2.81 32.16
N GLN A 278 5.23 -2.87 31.67
CA GLN A 278 5.70 -2.02 30.58
C GLN A 278 6.26 -2.87 29.45
N ALA A 279 6.11 -2.36 28.23
CA ALA A 279 6.44 -3.09 27.01
C ALA A 279 6.94 -2.15 25.90
N PRO A 280 7.73 -2.66 24.94
CA PRO A 280 8.30 -1.84 23.87
C PRO A 280 7.29 -1.45 22.79
N GLU A 281 7.09 -0.15 22.58
CA GLU A 281 6.57 0.42 21.34
C GLU A 281 7.72 0.98 20.50
N THR A 282 7.56 1.01 19.18
CA THR A 282 8.59 1.54 18.27
C THR A 282 8.60 3.06 18.24
N HIS A 283 9.78 3.68 18.10
CA HIS A 283 9.90 5.12 17.82
C HIS A 283 9.66 5.48 16.35
N ALA A 284 9.70 4.48 15.48
CA ALA A 284 9.59 4.69 14.05
C ALA A 284 8.29 5.39 13.68
N ALA A 285 8.41 6.57 13.06
CA ALA A 285 7.26 7.36 12.62
C ALA A 285 6.40 6.64 11.57
N TRP A 286 6.92 5.59 10.91
CA TRP A 286 6.25 4.77 9.90
C TRP A 286 5.41 3.61 10.47
N PHE A 287 5.10 3.66 11.77
CA PHE A 287 4.08 2.80 12.38
C PHE A 287 2.83 3.58 12.71
N GLU A 288 1.68 2.94 12.52
CA GLU A 288 0.40 3.38 13.07
C GLU A 288 0.00 2.49 14.24
N CYS A 289 -0.32 3.12 15.38
CA CYS A 289 -0.71 2.43 16.60
C CYS A 289 -2.17 2.69 16.94
N TRP A 290 -2.96 1.63 17.10
CA TRP A 290 -4.37 1.68 17.44
C TRP A 290 -4.67 0.85 18.69
N ALA A 291 -5.52 1.39 19.57
CA ALA A 291 -5.97 0.69 20.76
C ALA A 291 -7.38 0.13 20.60
N SER A 292 -7.66 -0.99 21.27
CA SER A 292 -8.97 -1.63 21.33
C SER A 292 -9.23 -2.24 22.71
N THR A 293 -10.50 -2.45 23.03
CA THR A 293 -10.92 -3.06 24.30
C THR A 293 -12.18 -3.88 24.13
N ASN A 294 -12.37 -4.89 24.98
CA ASN A 294 -13.60 -5.69 25.03
C ASN A 294 -14.66 -5.15 26.01
N ALA A 295 -14.48 -3.96 26.59
CA ALA A 295 -15.35 -3.40 27.63
C ALA A 295 -16.85 -3.29 27.25
N SER A 296 -17.14 -3.12 25.96
CA SER A 296 -18.49 -3.02 25.40
C SER A 296 -19.09 -4.35 24.96
N ALA A 297 -18.38 -5.48 25.12
CA ALA A 297 -18.85 -6.79 24.70
C ALA A 297 -20.15 -7.23 25.41
N SER A 298 -20.98 -7.98 24.68
CA SER A 298 -22.20 -8.62 25.17
C SER A 298 -22.17 -10.12 24.82
N PRO A 299 -22.29 -11.04 25.80
CA PRO A 299 -22.44 -10.79 27.24
C PRO A 299 -21.21 -10.08 27.83
N LYS A 300 -21.37 -9.48 29.02
CA LYS A 300 -20.27 -8.77 29.68
C LYS A 300 -19.05 -9.69 29.83
N PRO A 301 -17.85 -9.22 29.48
CA PRO A 301 -16.67 -10.06 29.53
C PRO A 301 -16.36 -10.41 30.99
N ARG A 302 -15.80 -11.61 31.19
CA ARG A 302 -15.31 -12.08 32.50
C ARG A 302 -13.82 -11.80 32.73
N ALA A 303 -13.15 -11.29 31.71
CA ALA A 303 -11.81 -10.73 31.77
C ALA A 303 -11.76 -9.45 30.93
N SER A 304 -11.21 -8.37 31.48
CA SER A 304 -10.92 -7.14 30.75
C SER A 304 -9.70 -7.37 29.86
N ILE A 305 -9.78 -6.96 28.59
CA ILE A 305 -8.68 -7.04 27.62
C ILE A 305 -8.55 -5.68 26.96
N ASN A 306 -7.40 -5.05 27.16
CA ASN A 306 -7.02 -3.81 26.50
C ASN A 306 -5.80 -4.10 25.63
N SER A 307 -5.94 -3.87 24.32
CA SER A 307 -4.94 -4.21 23.34
C SER A 307 -4.47 -2.96 22.61
N THR A 308 -3.17 -2.87 22.36
CA THR A 308 -2.55 -1.90 21.43
C THR A 308 -1.88 -2.66 20.31
N SER A 309 -2.10 -2.23 19.09
CA SER A 309 -1.52 -2.80 17.86
C SER A 309 -0.82 -1.71 17.09
N CYS A 310 0.50 -1.80 16.99
CA CYS A 310 1.35 -0.95 16.18
C CYS A 310 1.77 -1.72 14.93
N LYS A 311 1.37 -1.24 13.75
CA LYS A 311 1.67 -1.90 12.47
C LYS A 311 2.40 -0.95 11.54
N ALA A 312 3.44 -1.47 10.89
CA ALA A 312 4.16 -0.76 9.84
C ALA A 312 3.44 -0.88 8.49
N ASP A 313 3.33 0.25 7.78
CA ASP A 313 2.94 0.27 6.37
C ASP A 313 4.19 0.20 5.47
N ALA A 314 4.75 -1.01 5.41
CA ALA A 314 5.96 -1.36 4.68
C ALA A 314 5.76 -2.54 3.71
N SER A 315 4.51 -2.93 3.41
CA SER A 315 4.26 -4.11 2.59
C SER A 315 4.82 -3.94 1.17
N VAL A 316 5.52 -4.96 0.69
CA VAL A 316 6.04 -5.07 -0.68
C VAL A 316 5.34 -6.23 -1.40
N TYR A 317 4.89 -5.96 -2.61
CA TYR A 317 4.32 -6.96 -3.51
C TYR A 317 5.44 -7.76 -4.18
N VAL A 318 5.41 -9.08 -4.06
CA VAL A 318 6.39 -9.98 -4.70
C VAL A 318 5.74 -10.76 -5.83
N ALA A 319 4.58 -11.37 -5.57
CA ALA A 319 3.78 -12.12 -6.54
C ALA A 319 2.28 -11.98 -6.21
N SER A 320 1.41 -12.46 -7.09
CA SER A 320 -0.05 -12.33 -6.95
C SER A 320 -0.61 -12.94 -5.66
N ASP A 321 0.06 -13.96 -5.12
CA ASP A 321 -0.25 -14.65 -3.87
C ASP A 321 0.83 -14.44 -2.78
N LEU A 322 1.76 -13.48 -2.97
CA LEU A 322 2.83 -13.19 -2.04
C LEU A 322 3.08 -11.68 -1.86
N ASN A 323 2.70 -11.18 -0.68
CA ASN A 323 3.15 -9.88 -0.16
C ASN A 323 3.96 -10.13 1.12
N THR A 324 4.96 -9.30 1.38
CA THR A 324 5.83 -9.42 2.55
C THR A 324 6.26 -8.06 3.09
N GLY A 325 7.02 -8.04 4.19
CA GLY A 325 7.56 -6.81 4.78
C GLY A 325 6.69 -6.16 5.84
N THR A 326 5.58 -6.78 6.24
CA THR A 326 4.80 -6.30 7.38
C THR A 326 5.59 -6.52 8.68
N VAL A 327 5.66 -5.47 9.50
CA VAL A 327 6.13 -5.53 10.89
C VAL A 327 5.00 -5.13 11.81
N GLU A 328 4.79 -5.90 12.88
CA GLU A 328 3.69 -5.68 13.80
C GLU A 328 4.11 -5.93 15.25
N ILE A 329 3.73 -5.01 16.13
CA ILE A 329 3.98 -5.09 17.57
C ILE A 329 2.62 -4.97 18.27
N ASN A 330 2.25 -5.99 19.05
CA ASN A 330 0.99 -5.99 19.79
C ASN A 330 1.21 -6.22 21.27
N HIS A 331 0.43 -5.52 22.08
CA HIS A 331 0.38 -5.71 23.53
C HIS A 331 -1.07 -5.83 23.97
N SER A 332 -1.42 -6.94 24.64
CA SER A 332 -2.74 -7.16 25.23
C SER A 332 -2.59 -7.34 26.72
N TYR A 333 -3.01 -6.34 27.48
CA TYR A 333 -3.12 -6.42 28.93
C TYR A 333 -4.46 -7.03 29.29
N ALA A 334 -4.42 -8.19 29.94
CA ALA A 334 -5.59 -8.94 30.37
C ALA A 334 -5.69 -8.94 31.90
N LYS A 335 -6.89 -8.73 32.42
CA LYS A 335 -7.18 -8.79 33.86
C LYS A 335 -8.49 -9.53 34.11
N SER A 336 -8.43 -10.55 34.97
CA SER A 336 -9.59 -11.30 35.45
C SER A 336 -10.55 -10.39 36.19
N ILE A 337 -11.85 -10.58 35.96
CA ILE A 337 -12.91 -9.91 36.71
C ILE A 337 -13.45 -10.87 37.78
N ASP A 338 -13.75 -12.10 37.37
CA ASP A 338 -14.32 -13.14 38.24
C ASP A 338 -13.88 -14.57 37.85
N LEU A 339 -12.81 -14.70 37.06
CA LEU A 339 -12.26 -15.99 36.65
C LEU A 339 -11.27 -16.52 37.69
N ASN A 340 -11.30 -17.83 37.94
CA ASN A 340 -10.22 -18.51 38.65
C ASN A 340 -8.98 -18.67 37.75
N GLN A 341 -7.87 -19.11 38.33
CA GLN A 341 -6.58 -19.21 37.62
C GLN A 341 -6.63 -20.10 36.37
N PHE A 342 -7.33 -21.24 36.40
CA PHE A 342 -7.46 -22.13 35.24
C PHE A 342 -8.30 -21.51 34.11
N GLN A 343 -9.39 -20.84 34.49
CA GLN A 343 -10.24 -20.13 33.54
C GLN A 343 -9.49 -18.95 32.91
N PHE A 344 -8.74 -18.18 33.71
CA PHE A 344 -7.93 -17.08 33.21
C PHE A 344 -6.79 -17.57 32.31
N ALA A 345 -6.13 -18.69 32.63
CA ALA A 345 -5.15 -19.32 31.77
C ALA A 345 -5.72 -19.70 30.38
N THR A 346 -7.01 -20.01 30.29
CA THR A 346 -7.69 -20.28 29.01
C THR A 346 -7.81 -19.00 28.17
N VAL A 347 -8.11 -17.86 28.80
CA VAL A 347 -8.10 -16.54 28.15
C VAL A 347 -6.70 -16.21 27.62
N LEU A 348 -5.66 -16.40 28.43
CA LEU A 348 -4.27 -16.17 28.03
C LEU A 348 -3.84 -17.08 26.87
N THR A 349 -4.28 -18.34 26.87
CA THR A 349 -4.00 -19.29 25.77
C THR A 349 -4.60 -18.80 24.45
N GLN A 350 -5.83 -18.28 24.47
CA GLN A 350 -6.49 -17.73 23.28
C GLN A 350 -5.78 -16.48 22.76
N LEU A 351 -5.36 -15.57 23.65
CA LEU A 351 -4.62 -14.36 23.28
C LEU A 351 -3.22 -14.67 22.74
N ALA A 352 -2.56 -15.72 23.27
CA ALA A 352 -1.20 -16.08 22.94
C ALA A 352 -1.05 -16.98 21.70
N GLN A 353 -2.15 -17.37 21.03
CA GLN A 353 -2.08 -18.24 19.84
C GLN A 353 -1.14 -17.64 18.79
N PRO A 354 -0.11 -18.35 18.31
CA PRO A 354 0.80 -17.80 17.31
C PRO A 354 0.06 -17.64 15.98
N ARG A 355 -0.26 -16.40 15.60
CA ARG A 355 -0.68 -16.07 14.25
C ARG A 355 0.52 -15.44 13.57
N LEU A 356 1.19 -16.17 12.68
CA LEU A 356 2.03 -15.52 11.68
C LEU A 356 1.11 -14.68 10.82
N THR A 357 1.43 -13.39 10.68
CA THR A 357 0.71 -12.46 9.82
C THR A 357 0.73 -13.07 8.42
N LEU A 358 -0.41 -13.59 7.95
CA LEU A 358 -0.60 -14.25 6.65
C LEU A 358 0.06 -15.64 6.48
N GLY A 359 -0.14 -16.56 7.43
CA GLY A 359 -0.04 -18.01 7.17
C GLY A 359 -1.23 -18.57 6.40
N GLY A 360 -1.51 -18.07 5.20
CA GLY A 360 -2.50 -18.66 4.28
C GLY A 360 -1.98 -19.96 3.66
N THR A 361 -2.89 -20.78 3.10
CA THR A 361 -2.69 -22.14 2.54
C THR A 361 -1.64 -22.33 1.44
N PHE A 362 -0.83 -21.32 1.10
CA PHE A 362 0.11 -21.37 -0.01
C PHE A 362 1.45 -22.00 0.41
N ARG A 363 1.43 -23.32 0.60
CA ARG A 363 2.65 -24.15 0.79
C ARG A 363 3.72 -23.94 -0.30
N LYS A 364 3.37 -23.30 -1.43
CA LYS A 364 4.27 -22.90 -2.52
C LYS A 364 5.42 -22.03 -2.02
N TRP A 365 5.15 -21.02 -1.20
CA TRP A 365 6.16 -20.02 -0.83
C TRP A 365 6.90 -20.34 0.46
N TYR A 366 6.27 -21.10 1.36
CA TYR A 366 6.76 -21.28 2.72
C TYR A 366 7.07 -22.73 3.07
N THR A 367 8.08 -22.91 3.91
CA THR A 367 8.25 -24.15 4.67
C THR A 367 7.10 -24.32 5.67
N PRO A 368 6.86 -25.52 6.22
CA PRO A 368 6.01 -25.66 7.39
C PRO A 368 6.48 -24.71 8.51
N GLN A 369 5.52 -24.16 9.24
CA GLN A 369 5.80 -23.38 10.44
C GLN A 369 6.30 -24.31 11.55
N HIS A 370 7.37 -23.91 12.21
CA HIS A 370 7.90 -24.56 13.40
C HIS A 370 7.81 -23.60 14.58
N CYS A 371 7.28 -24.08 15.69
CA CYS A 371 7.18 -23.32 16.93
C CYS A 371 7.93 -24.02 18.06
N HIS A 372 8.63 -23.23 18.86
CA HIS A 372 9.24 -23.66 20.10
C HIS A 372 8.67 -22.82 21.25
N GLU A 373 8.28 -23.47 22.34
CA GLU A 373 7.76 -22.83 23.53
C GLU A 373 8.68 -23.13 24.70
N ASP A 374 9.02 -22.09 25.48
CA ASP A 374 9.84 -22.24 26.68
C ASP A 374 9.50 -21.17 27.73
N PHE A 375 9.96 -21.38 28.96
CA PHE A 375 9.91 -20.39 30.04
C PHE A 375 11.25 -19.65 30.12
N VAL A 376 11.19 -18.32 29.96
CA VAL A 376 12.35 -17.44 29.88
C VAL A 376 12.39 -16.53 31.10
N GLY A 377 13.54 -16.51 31.78
CA GLY A 377 13.87 -15.52 32.81
C GLY A 377 14.91 -14.53 32.28
N ILE A 378 14.75 -13.25 32.62
CA ILE A 378 15.64 -12.16 32.20
C ILE A 378 16.22 -11.49 33.46
N ALA A 379 17.51 -11.18 33.44
CA ALA A 379 18.18 -10.52 34.56
C ALA A 379 18.13 -8.98 34.40
N PRO A 380 17.90 -8.21 35.50
CA PRO A 380 17.68 -8.69 36.87
C PRO A 380 16.23 -9.14 37.12
N PRO A 381 15.99 -10.26 37.84
CA PRO A 381 14.62 -10.79 38.03
C PRO A 381 13.65 -9.86 38.77
N ALA A 382 14.17 -8.85 39.48
CA ALA A 382 13.35 -7.86 40.18
C ALA A 382 12.51 -7.00 39.22
N ASP A 383 13.00 -6.81 37.98
CA ASP A 383 12.37 -5.95 36.97
C ASP A 383 11.64 -6.73 35.90
N HIS A 384 12.02 -7.99 35.70
CA HIS A 384 11.50 -8.85 34.64
C HIS A 384 10.63 -9.98 35.21
N PRO A 385 9.34 -10.04 34.84
CA PRO A 385 8.51 -11.18 35.19
C PRO A 385 9.01 -12.43 34.44
N PRO A 386 8.85 -13.65 35.00
CA PRO A 386 9.01 -14.87 34.22
C PRO A 386 8.07 -14.85 33.01
N LEU A 387 8.59 -15.19 31.84
CA LEU A 387 7.86 -15.17 30.59
C LEU A 387 7.63 -16.59 30.09
N ARG A 388 6.42 -16.91 29.65
CA ARG A 388 6.18 -18.04 28.72
C ARG A 388 6.34 -17.49 27.31
N VAL A 389 7.36 -17.93 26.59
CA VAL A 389 7.72 -17.44 25.26
C VAL A 389 7.46 -18.51 24.23
N LEU A 390 6.76 -18.12 23.17
CA LEU A 390 6.53 -18.93 21.99
C LEU A 390 7.22 -18.26 20.80
N TRP A 391 8.18 -18.97 20.22
CA TRP A 391 8.92 -18.56 19.04
C TRP A 391 8.49 -19.41 17.85
N CYS A 392 7.83 -18.81 16.87
CA CYS A 392 7.42 -19.48 15.65
C CYS A 392 8.15 -18.89 14.45
N ALA A 393 8.62 -19.75 13.55
CA ALA A 393 9.25 -19.35 12.30
C ALA A 393 8.79 -20.23 11.14
N GLN A 394 8.70 -19.63 9.96
CA GLN A 394 8.62 -20.32 8.68
C GLN A 394 9.61 -19.68 7.71
N GLY A 395 10.32 -20.50 6.93
CA GLY A 395 11.26 -20.03 5.93
C GLY A 395 10.59 -19.84 4.57
N TYR A 396 11.13 -18.95 3.74
CA TYR A 396 10.74 -18.83 2.34
C TYR A 396 11.49 -19.88 1.51
N ARG A 397 10.78 -20.58 0.61
CA ARG A 397 11.37 -21.64 -0.23
C ARG A 397 12.21 -21.11 -1.38
N GLU A 398 11.80 -19.97 -1.94
CA GLU A 398 12.44 -19.37 -3.11
C GLU A 398 13.35 -18.19 -2.75
N PHE A 399 13.34 -17.77 -1.49
CA PHE A 399 14.12 -16.65 -0.98
C PHE A 399 14.94 -17.12 0.22
N ASP A 400 16.09 -17.73 -0.07
CA ASP A 400 16.96 -18.35 0.94
C ASP A 400 17.37 -17.36 2.03
N GLY A 401 17.32 -17.83 3.28
CA GLY A 401 17.70 -17.04 4.46
C GLY A 401 16.65 -16.04 4.92
N LEU A 402 15.45 -16.02 4.32
CA LEU A 402 14.33 -15.21 4.77
C LEU A 402 13.34 -16.04 5.58
N TYR A 403 12.79 -15.42 6.62
CA TYR A 403 11.83 -16.02 7.52
C TYR A 403 10.69 -15.06 7.82
N ASP A 404 9.49 -15.60 8.02
CA ASP A 404 8.51 -14.92 8.86
C ASP A 404 8.67 -15.46 10.28
N VAL A 405 8.73 -14.55 11.25
CA VAL A 405 8.95 -14.86 12.65
C VAL A 405 7.85 -14.21 13.50
N ALA A 406 7.28 -14.98 14.42
CA ALA A 406 6.42 -14.49 15.48
C ALA A 406 7.02 -14.85 16.84
N VAL A 407 7.21 -13.82 17.67
CA VAL A 407 7.58 -13.97 19.08
C VAL A 407 6.36 -13.59 19.91
N VAL A 408 5.87 -14.49 20.73
CA VAL A 408 4.77 -14.21 21.68
C VAL A 408 5.28 -14.44 23.08
N ALA A 409 5.12 -13.46 23.97
CA ALA A 409 5.52 -13.54 25.36
C ALA A 409 4.32 -13.29 26.27
N VAL A 410 4.15 -14.14 27.27
CA VAL A 410 3.09 -14.02 28.29
C VAL A 410 3.73 -13.97 29.66
N THR A 411 3.47 -12.91 30.42
CA THR A 411 3.95 -12.81 31.82
C THR A 411 3.30 -13.87 32.71
N GLN A 412 4.06 -14.42 33.66
CA GLN A 412 3.64 -15.56 34.51
C GLN A 412 3.72 -15.23 36.03
N ASP A 413 3.90 -13.97 36.41
CA ASP A 413 4.10 -13.53 37.79
C ASP A 413 2.81 -13.40 38.61
N ARG A 414 1.64 -13.30 37.96
CA ARG A 414 0.34 -13.07 38.62
C ARG A 414 -0.73 -14.03 38.13
N ALA A 415 -1.70 -14.33 39.01
CA ALA A 415 -2.75 -15.31 38.74
C ALA A 415 -4.02 -14.72 38.10
N ASP A 416 -4.20 -13.40 38.21
CA ASP A 416 -5.41 -12.67 37.82
C ASP A 416 -5.15 -11.58 36.78
N GLU A 417 -3.90 -11.35 36.38
CA GLU A 417 -3.56 -10.43 35.29
C GLU A 417 -2.29 -10.85 34.56
N ALA A 418 -2.18 -10.50 33.28
CA ALA A 418 -0.98 -10.75 32.50
C ALA A 418 -0.87 -9.78 31.32
N LEU A 419 0.35 -9.59 30.86
CA LEU A 419 0.63 -8.95 29.58
C LEU A 419 0.96 -10.02 28.54
N VAL A 420 0.22 -10.03 27.43
CA VAL A 420 0.50 -10.83 26.24
C VAL A 420 1.08 -9.91 25.18
N SER A 421 2.37 -10.05 24.90
CA SER A 421 3.10 -9.23 23.92
C SER A 421 3.48 -10.04 22.70
N ARG A 422 3.37 -9.48 21.51
CA ARG A 422 3.69 -10.13 20.23
C ARG A 422 4.53 -9.23 19.34
N LEU A 423 5.56 -9.82 18.74
CA LEU A 423 6.34 -9.24 17.66
C LEU A 423 6.23 -10.13 16.43
N ASN A 424 5.68 -9.61 15.34
CA ASN A 424 5.64 -10.27 14.03
C ASN A 424 6.58 -9.57 13.06
N LEU A 425 7.42 -10.34 12.37
CA LEU A 425 8.45 -9.87 11.44
C LEU A 425 8.34 -10.69 10.16
N GLN A 426 8.12 -10.06 9.00
CA GLN A 426 8.06 -10.76 7.71
C GLN A 426 9.32 -10.58 6.88
N ALA A 427 9.71 -11.61 6.13
CA ALA A 427 10.91 -11.64 5.29
C ALA A 427 12.19 -11.12 6.00
N ILE A 428 12.36 -11.50 7.26
CA ILE A 428 13.52 -11.11 8.07
C ILE A 428 14.64 -12.15 7.97
N ALA A 429 15.89 -11.70 8.07
CA ALA A 429 17.04 -12.60 8.22
C ALA A 429 17.07 -13.22 9.63
N TYR A 430 17.56 -14.45 9.73
CA TYR A 430 17.61 -15.19 10.99
C TYR A 430 18.30 -14.41 12.13
N ASP A 431 19.49 -13.86 11.89
CA ASP A 431 20.25 -13.16 12.93
C ASP A 431 19.59 -11.85 13.36
N ASP A 432 18.94 -11.13 12.44
CA ASP A 432 18.20 -9.92 12.76
C ASP A 432 16.93 -10.25 13.57
N ALA A 433 16.26 -11.36 13.25
CA ALA A 433 15.12 -11.84 14.02
C ALA A 433 15.51 -12.17 15.45
N LEU A 434 16.60 -12.92 15.66
CA LEU A 434 17.12 -13.23 17.00
C LEU A 434 17.47 -11.97 17.79
N ARG A 435 18.12 -10.99 17.14
CA ARG A 435 18.52 -9.73 17.79
C ARG A 435 17.32 -8.90 18.22
N LEU A 436 16.37 -8.69 17.30
CA LEU A 436 15.14 -7.93 17.58
C LEU A 436 14.25 -8.65 18.59
N GLY A 437 14.08 -9.97 18.47
CA GLY A 437 13.32 -10.78 19.41
C GLY A 437 13.89 -10.74 20.83
N ARG A 438 15.22 -10.82 20.99
CA ARG A 438 15.88 -10.62 22.28
C ARG A 438 15.60 -9.22 22.85
N SER A 439 15.87 -8.17 22.05
CA SER A 439 15.66 -6.77 22.46
C SER A 439 14.20 -6.48 22.84
N PHE A 440 13.25 -7.17 22.19
CA PHE A 440 11.83 -7.07 22.50
C PHE A 440 11.49 -7.71 23.86
N LEU A 441 11.97 -8.93 24.11
CA LEU A 441 11.76 -9.62 25.38
C LEU A 441 12.41 -8.90 26.56
N GLU A 442 13.63 -8.37 26.38
CA GLU A 442 14.37 -7.62 27.40
C GLU A 442 13.69 -6.30 27.83
N ARG A 443 12.73 -5.80 27.05
CA ARG A 443 11.94 -4.61 27.41
C ARG A 443 10.61 -4.93 28.10
N LEU A 444 10.25 -6.21 28.23
CA LEU A 444 9.09 -6.62 29.00
C LEU A 444 9.44 -6.62 30.49
N GLN A 445 8.82 -5.70 31.21
CA GLN A 445 9.14 -5.42 32.62
C GLN A 445 7.87 -5.16 33.44
N VAL A 446 7.99 -5.23 34.76
CA VAL A 446 6.95 -4.74 35.68
C VAL A 446 7.02 -3.20 35.70
N ALA A 447 5.88 -2.53 35.55
CA ALA A 447 5.81 -1.08 35.66
C ALA A 447 6.05 -0.67 37.13
N ARG A 448 7.04 0.20 37.35
CA ARG A 448 7.38 0.74 38.68
C ARG A 448 6.66 2.05 38.98
#